data_AF-A0A8X7BHX1-F1
#
_entry.id   AF-A0A8X7BHX1-F1
#
_cell.length_a   1.000
_cell.length_b   1.000
_cell.length_c   1.000
_cell.angle_alpha   90.00
_cell.angle_beta   90.00
_cell.angle_gamma   90.00
#
_symmetry.space_group_name_H-M   'P 1'
#
loop_
_entity.id
_entity.type
_entity.pdbx_description
1 polymer ?
#
loop_
_entity_poly.entity_id
_entity_poly.type
_entity_poly.pdbx_seq_one_letter_code
_entity_poly.pdbx_strand_id
1 'polypeptide(L)'
;MKDACYILAEAWDSLERQSLKNVWNKLWPDLEGEKDFNDVHREEITDLVQLIPGFQECDEDVETWMTYDAEDCGFQMLNDDEIVTSMQEESDPVDDETDEDEDNNNESSKGPSSADSFSALETAVEWYEEQSECCPTLLLLKRIRDLSAKKRRCTMVQRKISDYFPQ
;
A
#
# COMPACT_ATOMS: atom_id res chain seq x y z
N MET A 1 -5.15 -27.19 -1.07
CA MET A 1 -5.09 -25.81 -0.50
C MET A 1 -5.86 -25.74 0.81
N LYS A 2 -7.15 -26.10 0.84
CA LYS A 2 -7.97 -26.13 2.07
C LYS A 2 -7.36 -26.96 3.22
N ASP A 3 -6.78 -28.12 2.92
CA ASP A 3 -6.16 -28.98 3.94
C ASP A 3 -4.90 -28.35 4.54
N ALA A 4 -4.11 -27.64 3.74
CA ALA A 4 -2.94 -26.92 4.23
C ALA A 4 -3.34 -25.80 5.21
N CYS A 5 -4.45 -25.11 4.94
CA CYS A 5 -4.98 -24.09 5.84
C CYS A 5 -5.46 -24.68 7.18
N TYR A 6 -6.11 -25.86 7.18
CA TYR A 6 -6.53 -26.51 8.42
C TYR A 6 -5.36 -27.02 9.24
N ILE A 7 -4.36 -27.62 8.59
CA ILE A 7 -3.15 -28.09 9.28
C ILE A 7 -2.42 -26.91 9.92
N LEU A 8 -2.35 -25.76 9.23
CA LEU A 8 -1.75 -24.55 9.78
C LEU A 8 -2.54 -24.02 10.99
N ALA A 9 -3.87 -23.99 10.91
CA ALA A 9 -4.73 -23.53 11.99
C ALA A 9 -4.64 -24.45 13.22
N GLU A 10 -4.63 -25.77 13.03
CA GLU A 10 -4.47 -26.74 14.09
C GLU A 10 -3.07 -26.65 14.75
N ALA A 11 -2.02 -26.46 13.95
CA ALA A 11 -0.67 -26.21 14.45
C ALA A 11 -0.61 -24.91 15.28
N TRP A 12 -1.29 -23.85 14.84
CA TRP A 12 -1.38 -22.59 15.58
C TRP A 12 -2.11 -22.73 16.92
N ASP A 13 -3.22 -23.45 16.97
CA ASP A 13 -3.95 -23.72 18.23
C ASP A 13 -3.14 -24.62 19.19
N SER A 14 -2.27 -25.48 18.65
CA SER A 14 -1.39 -26.34 19.46
C SER A 14 -0.22 -25.60 20.11
N LEU A 15 0.06 -24.34 19.71
CA LEU A 15 1.17 -23.54 20.23
C LEU A 15 0.82 -22.93 21.59
N GLU A 16 1.65 -23.23 22.60
CA GLU A 16 1.53 -22.59 23.91
C GLU A 16 2.08 -21.16 23.89
N ARG A 17 1.33 -20.20 24.44
CA ARG A 17 1.78 -18.79 24.53
C ARG A 17 3.13 -18.66 25.23
N GLN A 18 3.39 -19.50 26.22
CA GLN A 18 4.68 -19.51 26.92
C GLN A 18 5.83 -19.93 26.01
N SER A 19 5.60 -20.86 25.08
CA SER A 19 6.59 -21.27 24.08
C SER A 19 6.89 -20.14 23.10
N LEU A 20 5.88 -19.42 22.62
CA LEU A 20 6.07 -18.23 21.79
C LEU A 20 6.86 -17.15 22.53
N LYS A 21 6.48 -16.85 23.78
CA LYS A 21 7.20 -15.88 24.62
C LYS A 21 8.66 -16.28 24.83
N ASN A 22 8.92 -17.56 25.10
CA ASN A 22 10.28 -18.06 25.31
C ASN A 22 11.13 -18.00 24.04
N VAL A 23 10.56 -18.27 22.86
CA VAL A 23 11.26 -18.15 21.57
C VAL A 23 11.54 -16.67 21.27
N TRP A 24 10.57 -15.79 21.53
CA TRP A 24 10.73 -14.36 21.28
C TRP A 24 11.77 -13.72 22.21
N ASN A 25 11.79 -14.11 23.49
CA ASN A 25 12.81 -13.68 24.44
C ASN A 25 14.23 -14.13 24.06
N LYS A 26 14.39 -15.21 23.28
CA LYS A 26 15.71 -15.59 22.75
C LYS A 26 16.18 -14.66 21.64
N LEU A 27 15.25 -14.11 20.86
CA LEU A 27 15.57 -13.17 19.78
C LEU A 27 15.84 -11.77 20.34
N TRP A 28 15.16 -11.40 21.44
CA TRP A 28 15.37 -10.13 22.15
C TRP A 28 15.48 -10.35 23.67
N PRO A 29 16.69 -10.69 24.18
CA PRO A 29 16.90 -10.93 25.60
C PRO A 29 16.71 -9.68 26.48
N ASP A 30 16.94 -8.49 25.91
CA ASP A 30 17.08 -7.23 26.66
C ASP A 30 15.81 -6.37 26.71
N LEU A 31 14.64 -6.91 26.35
CA LEU A 31 13.35 -6.19 26.48
C LEU A 31 12.77 -6.21 27.91
N GLU A 32 13.56 -6.60 28.91
CA GLU A 32 13.19 -6.42 30.32
C GLU A 32 13.38 -4.95 30.74
N GLY A 33 12.42 -4.14 30.31
CA GLY A 33 12.26 -2.74 30.67
C GLY A 33 11.37 -2.08 29.64
N GLU A 34 10.25 -1.52 30.07
CA GLU A 34 9.57 -0.45 29.33
C GLU A 34 10.56 0.72 29.22
N LYS A 35 11.49 0.62 28.29
CA LYS A 35 12.18 1.79 27.77
C LYS A 35 11.17 2.46 26.86
N ASP A 36 10.80 3.67 27.21
CA ASP A 36 10.10 4.56 26.31
C ASP A 36 11.00 4.70 25.07
N PHE A 37 10.64 3.98 24.00
CA PHE A 37 11.43 3.88 22.77
C PHE A 37 11.54 5.22 22.04
N ASN A 38 10.80 6.23 22.50
CA ASN A 38 10.64 7.50 21.81
C ASN A 38 11.81 8.47 21.99
N ASP A 39 12.61 8.36 23.06
CA ASP A 39 13.61 9.39 23.40
C ASP A 39 15.08 8.93 23.29
N VAL A 40 15.33 7.63 23.12
CA VAL A 40 16.71 7.07 23.15
C VAL A 40 17.34 6.90 21.76
N HIS A 41 16.61 7.07 20.66
CA HIS A 41 17.07 6.59 19.35
C HIS A 41 17.37 7.64 18.27
N ARG A 42 17.05 8.93 18.45
CA ARG A 42 17.22 9.91 17.37
C ARG A 42 18.69 10.22 17.09
N GLU A 43 19.43 10.65 18.11
CA GLU A 43 20.86 11.00 17.99
C GLU A 43 21.70 9.76 17.63
N GLU A 44 21.37 8.60 18.21
CA GLU A 44 22.06 7.33 17.94
C GLU A 44 21.90 6.88 16.48
N ILE A 45 20.73 7.07 15.87
CA ILE A 45 20.49 6.67 14.47
C ILE A 45 21.23 7.59 13.50
N THR A 46 21.21 8.91 13.73
CA THR A 46 21.94 9.86 12.89
C THR A 46 23.44 9.57 12.90
N ASP A 47 24.01 9.32 14.08
CA ASP A 47 25.42 8.93 14.23
C ASP A 47 25.76 7.60 13.52
N LEU A 48 24.84 6.62 13.57
CA LEU A 48 25.02 5.33 12.90
C LEU A 48 24.97 5.44 11.37
N VAL A 49 24.10 6.30 10.82
CA VAL A 49 23.99 6.52 9.38
C VAL A 49 25.27 7.17 8.83
N GLN A 50 25.87 8.10 9.59
CA GLN A 50 27.13 8.74 9.21
C GLN A 50 28.33 7.77 9.15
N LEU A 51 28.27 6.66 9.88
CA LEU A 51 29.31 5.62 9.83
C LEU A 51 29.26 4.78 8.54
N ILE A 52 28.19 4.86 7.75
CA ILE A 52 28.03 4.13 6.49
C ILE A 52 28.72 4.90 5.35
N PRO A 53 29.73 4.32 4.66
CA PRO A 53 30.39 5.00 3.55
C PRO A 53 29.41 5.34 2.42
N GLY A 54 29.31 6.62 2.06
CA GLY A 54 28.43 7.12 1.00
C GLY A 54 27.12 7.74 1.49
N PHE A 55 26.89 7.79 2.81
CA PHE A 55 25.68 8.34 3.43
C PHE A 55 25.96 9.56 4.33
N GLN A 56 27.16 10.16 4.23
CA GLN A 56 27.56 11.30 5.06
C GLN A 56 26.77 12.59 4.81
N GLU A 57 25.99 12.66 3.73
CA GLU A 57 25.16 13.82 3.36
C GLU A 57 23.68 13.62 3.71
N CYS A 58 23.30 12.49 4.33
CA CYS A 58 21.91 12.13 4.60
C CYS A 58 21.34 12.70 5.91
N ASP A 59 22.06 13.59 6.61
CA ASP A 59 21.61 14.14 7.90
C ASP A 59 20.23 14.84 7.79
N GLU A 60 20.03 15.62 6.72
CA GLU A 60 18.77 16.34 6.49
C GLU A 60 17.62 15.38 6.12
N ASP A 61 17.92 14.32 5.37
CA ASP A 61 16.94 13.29 4.99
C ASP A 61 16.50 12.47 6.22
N VAL A 62 17.44 12.10 7.09
CA VAL A 62 17.16 11.35 8.31
C VAL A 62 16.28 12.17 9.25
N GLU A 63 16.60 13.45 9.48
CA GLU A 63 15.75 14.32 10.30
C GLU A 63 14.36 14.53 9.70
N THR A 64 14.27 14.66 8.37
CA THR A 64 12.99 14.78 7.66
C THR A 64 12.13 13.53 7.85
N TRP A 65 12.70 12.33 7.71
CA TRP A 65 11.96 11.08 7.95
C TRP A 65 11.54 10.93 9.41
N MET A 66 12.41 11.31 10.34
CA MET A 66 12.13 11.25 11.77
C MET A 66 11.08 12.25 12.25
N THR A 67 10.72 13.24 11.43
CA THR A 67 9.71 14.26 11.75
C THR A 67 8.48 14.19 10.84
N TYR A 68 8.50 13.35 9.81
CA TYR A 68 7.44 13.26 8.80
C TYR A 68 6.08 12.93 9.40
N ASP A 69 6.06 12.03 10.39
CA ASP A 69 4.84 11.58 11.05
C ASP A 69 4.56 12.36 12.36
N ALA A 70 5.36 13.40 12.67
CA ALA A 70 5.18 14.17 13.90
C ALA A 70 3.84 14.93 13.96
N GLU A 71 3.27 15.25 12.79
CA GLU A 71 1.96 15.88 12.64
C GLU A 71 0.89 14.89 12.15
N ASP A 72 1.26 13.66 11.80
CA ASP A 72 0.31 12.63 11.42
C ASP A 72 -0.32 12.06 12.69
N CYS A 73 -1.59 12.42 12.93
CA CYS A 73 -2.37 11.87 14.05
C CYS A 73 -2.65 10.36 13.88
N GLY A 74 -2.18 9.75 12.80
CA GLY A 74 -2.41 8.37 12.44
C GLY A 74 -3.85 8.13 12.03
N PHE A 75 -4.20 6.86 11.87
CA PHE A 75 -5.58 6.48 11.63
C PHE A 75 -6.42 6.72 12.88
N GLN A 76 -7.55 7.40 12.72
CA GLN A 76 -8.54 7.54 13.78
C GLN A 76 -8.99 6.15 14.23
N MET A 77 -8.86 5.85 15.53
CA MET A 77 -9.44 4.66 16.12
C MET A 77 -10.94 4.86 16.25
N LEU A 78 -11.69 4.28 15.31
CA LEU A 78 -13.14 4.24 15.34
C LEU A 78 -13.60 3.04 16.17
N ASN A 79 -14.65 3.23 16.96
CA ASN A 79 -15.36 2.13 17.60
C ASN A 79 -16.32 1.44 16.63
N ASP A 80 -16.85 0.27 16.99
CA ASP A 80 -17.73 -0.52 16.11
C ASP A 80 -18.94 0.26 15.58
N ASP A 81 -19.56 1.13 16.40
CA ASP A 81 -20.72 1.95 16.01
C ASP A 81 -20.31 3.09 15.06
N GLU A 82 -19.14 3.70 15.28
CA GLU A 82 -18.58 4.74 14.41
C GLU A 82 -18.17 4.18 13.04
N ILE A 83 -17.61 2.96 13.01
CA ILE A 83 -17.29 2.25 11.76
C ILE A 83 -18.56 2.02 10.95
N VAL A 84 -19.62 1.50 11.59
CA VAL A 84 -20.91 1.25 10.92
C VAL A 84 -21.51 2.55 10.36
N THR A 85 -21.40 3.65 11.11
CA THR A 85 -21.92 4.95 10.70
C THR A 85 -21.12 5.52 9.51
N SER A 86 -19.79 5.41 9.51
CA SER A 86 -18.96 5.86 8.38
C SER A 86 -19.28 5.12 7.07
N MET A 87 -19.64 3.83 7.17
CA MET A 87 -20.05 3.04 5.99
C MET A 87 -21.45 3.41 5.48
N GLN A 88 -22.29 4.01 6.34
CA GLN A 88 -23.63 4.48 5.97
C GLN A 88 -23.60 5.91 5.42
N GLU A 89 -22.74 6.78 5.93
CA GLU A 89 -22.57 8.15 5.41
C GLU A 89 -21.99 8.20 3.99
N GLU A 90 -21.15 7.22 3.60
CA GLU A 90 -20.69 7.07 2.21
C GLU A 90 -21.78 6.60 1.23
N SER A 91 -22.99 6.27 1.73
CA SER A 91 -24.11 5.78 0.91
C SER A 91 -25.16 6.83 0.54
N ASP A 92 -24.98 8.09 0.96
CA ASP A 92 -25.75 9.20 0.41
C ASP A 92 -25.23 9.56 -0.99
N PRO A 93 -26.12 9.65 -2.00
CA PRO A 93 -25.70 10.01 -3.35
C PRO A 93 -25.29 11.48 -3.33
N VAL A 94 -23.97 11.71 -3.30
CA VAL A 94 -23.42 12.96 -3.81
C VAL A 94 -23.96 13.15 -5.23
N ASP A 95 -24.72 14.23 -5.37
CA ASP A 95 -25.22 14.77 -6.62
C ASP A 95 -24.00 15.10 -7.48
N ASP A 96 -23.56 14.12 -8.26
CA ASP A 96 -22.59 14.28 -9.34
C ASP A 96 -23.36 14.97 -10.47
N GLU A 97 -23.49 16.29 -10.34
CA GLU A 97 -23.84 17.20 -11.44
C GLU A 97 -22.78 16.99 -12.53
N THR A 98 -23.07 16.02 -13.39
CA THR A 98 -22.36 15.75 -14.62
C THR A 98 -22.56 16.96 -15.54
N ASP A 99 -21.55 17.82 -15.61
CA ASP A 99 -21.37 18.70 -16.76
C ASP A 99 -21.06 17.82 -17.98
N GLU A 100 -22.13 17.47 -18.70
CA GLU A 100 -22.10 17.08 -20.09
C GLU A 100 -21.69 18.30 -20.93
N ASP A 101 -20.39 18.51 -21.11
CA ASP A 101 -19.89 19.32 -22.22
C ASP A 101 -19.35 18.42 -23.33
N GLU A 102 -20.25 18.13 -24.27
CA GLU A 102 -19.90 17.70 -25.61
C GLU A 102 -19.18 18.83 -26.37
N ASP A 103 -18.07 18.43 -26.99
CA ASP A 103 -17.51 18.98 -28.23
C ASP A 103 -16.76 20.31 -28.19
N ASN A 104 -15.42 20.21 -28.20
CA ASN A 104 -14.66 21.05 -29.11
C ASN A 104 -13.45 20.31 -29.67
N ASN A 105 -13.68 19.69 -30.83
CA ASN A 105 -12.75 19.54 -31.95
C ASN A 105 -11.35 20.17 -31.75
N ASN A 106 -10.37 19.34 -31.35
CA ASN A 106 -8.97 19.64 -31.61
C ASN A 106 -8.24 18.31 -31.91
N GLU A 107 -7.74 18.18 -33.14
CA GLU A 107 -6.90 17.09 -33.63
C GLU A 107 -5.56 17.04 -32.87
N SER A 108 -5.59 16.60 -31.62
CA SER A 108 -4.40 16.16 -30.91
C SER A 108 -4.48 14.65 -30.77
N SER A 109 -3.44 13.94 -31.23
CA SER A 109 -3.40 12.48 -31.26
C SER A 109 -3.85 11.93 -29.90
N LYS A 110 -5.02 11.28 -29.87
CA LYS A 110 -5.51 10.63 -28.66
C LYS A 110 -4.50 9.53 -28.34
N GLY A 111 -3.72 9.71 -27.27
CA GLY A 111 -2.75 8.72 -26.82
C GLY A 111 -3.44 7.38 -26.52
N PRO A 112 -2.66 6.30 -26.28
CA PRO A 112 -3.22 4.99 -25.98
C PRO A 112 -4.21 5.07 -24.81
N SER A 113 -5.32 4.33 -24.89
CA SER A 113 -6.28 4.27 -23.80
C SER A 113 -5.63 3.68 -22.54
N SER A 114 -6.26 3.85 -21.38
CA SER A 114 -5.76 3.22 -20.14
C SER A 114 -5.72 1.69 -20.25
N ALA A 115 -6.59 1.08 -21.05
CA ALA A 115 -6.59 -0.35 -21.32
C ALA A 115 -5.41 -0.76 -22.21
N ASP A 116 -5.16 -0.01 -23.29
CA ASP A 116 -4.03 -0.26 -24.20
C ASP A 116 -2.69 -0.08 -23.50
N SER A 117 -2.58 0.97 -22.68
CA SER A 117 -1.40 1.25 -21.86
C SER A 117 -1.14 0.13 -20.85
N PHE A 118 -2.19 -0.39 -20.20
CA PHE A 118 -2.07 -1.51 -19.27
C PHE A 118 -1.58 -2.78 -19.98
N SER A 119 -2.19 -3.14 -21.11
CA SER A 119 -1.79 -4.34 -21.87
C SER A 119 -0.34 -4.24 -22.36
N ALA A 120 0.09 -3.08 -22.86
CA ALA A 120 1.47 -2.87 -23.29
C ALA A 120 2.47 -3.01 -22.13
N LEU A 121 2.13 -2.49 -20.95
CA LEU A 121 2.98 -2.59 -19.76
C LEU A 121 3.01 -4.01 -19.19
N GLU A 122 1.92 -4.76 -19.28
CA GLU A 122 1.87 -6.17 -18.90
C GLU A 122 2.83 -7.01 -19.75
N THR A 123 2.77 -6.86 -21.08
CA THR A 123 3.72 -7.52 -22.01
C THR A 123 5.17 -7.09 -21.76
N ALA A 124 5.42 -5.81 -21.44
CA ALA A 124 6.76 -5.34 -21.12
C ALA A 124 7.30 -5.94 -19.82
N VAL A 125 6.45 -6.13 -18.80
CA VAL A 125 6.83 -6.80 -17.55
C VAL A 125 7.16 -8.26 -17.80
N GLU A 126 6.30 -9.00 -18.52
CA GLU A 126 6.54 -10.42 -18.86
C GLU A 126 7.87 -10.62 -19.59
N TRP A 127 8.14 -9.79 -20.60
CA TRP A 127 9.40 -9.85 -21.34
C TRP A 127 10.61 -9.54 -20.45
N TYR A 128 10.50 -8.55 -19.55
CA TYR A 128 11.60 -8.13 -18.70
C TYR A 128 11.92 -9.13 -17.58
N GLU A 129 10.92 -9.87 -17.10
CA GLU A 129 11.10 -10.94 -16.11
C GLU A 129 11.93 -12.13 -16.64
N GLU A 130 11.93 -12.35 -17.96
CA GLU A 130 12.73 -13.42 -18.59
C GLU A 130 14.21 -13.04 -18.79
N GLN A 131 14.60 -11.78 -18.56
CA GLN A 131 15.96 -11.32 -18.76
C GLN A 131 16.85 -11.67 -17.57
N SER A 132 18.06 -12.19 -17.83
CA SER A 132 19.05 -12.56 -16.79
C SER A 132 19.57 -11.38 -15.96
N GLU A 133 19.31 -10.16 -16.43
CA GLU A 133 19.75 -8.90 -15.83
C GLU A 133 18.63 -8.22 -15.02
N CYS A 134 17.62 -8.99 -14.59
CA CYS A 134 16.48 -8.48 -13.82
C CYS A 134 16.97 -7.64 -12.62
N CYS A 135 16.82 -6.31 -12.76
CA CYS A 135 17.35 -5.30 -11.84
C CYS A 135 16.19 -4.55 -11.14
N PRO A 136 16.47 -3.63 -10.20
CA PRO A 136 15.45 -2.85 -9.49
C PRO A 136 14.45 -2.11 -10.39
N THR A 137 14.80 -1.86 -11.66
CA THR A 137 13.92 -1.26 -12.68
C THR A 137 12.64 -2.08 -12.94
N LEU A 138 12.63 -3.39 -12.66
CA LEU A 138 11.41 -4.21 -12.74
C LEU A 138 10.34 -3.72 -11.75
N LEU A 139 10.73 -3.28 -10.56
CA LEU A 139 9.80 -2.75 -9.56
C LEU A 139 9.17 -1.43 -10.03
N LEU A 140 9.97 -0.55 -10.65
CA LEU A 140 9.47 0.69 -11.24
C LEU A 140 8.48 0.41 -12.37
N LEU A 141 8.77 -0.55 -13.25
CA LEU A 141 7.90 -0.92 -14.36
C LEU A 141 6.55 -1.48 -13.87
N LYS A 142 6.57 -2.35 -12.84
CA LYS A 142 5.36 -2.87 -12.20
C LYS A 142 4.52 -1.74 -11.58
N ARG A 143 5.15 -0.75 -10.95
CA ARG A 143 4.46 0.43 -10.38
C ARG A 143 3.74 1.25 -11.47
N ILE A 144 4.35 1.42 -12.65
CA ILE A 144 3.74 2.14 -13.77
C ILE A 144 2.54 1.35 -14.35
N ARG A 145 2.66 0.02 -14.45
CA ARG A 145 1.54 -0.87 -14.83
C ARG A 145 0.36 -0.73 -13.87
N ASP A 146 0.63 -0.74 -12.58
CA ASP A 146 -0.41 -0.66 -11.55
C ASP A 146 -1.12 0.70 -11.54
N LEU A 147 -0.40 1.78 -11.86
CA LEU A 147 -0.99 3.10 -12.08
C LEU A 147 -1.98 3.10 -13.26
N SER A 148 -1.62 2.44 -14.36
CA SER A 148 -2.51 2.28 -15.53
C SER A 148 -3.74 1.43 -15.19
N ALA A 149 -3.56 0.36 -14.41
CA ALA A 149 -4.67 -0.46 -13.90
C ALA A 149 -5.62 0.35 -13.02
N LYS A 150 -5.09 1.19 -12.11
CA LYS A 150 -5.90 2.08 -11.26
C LYS A 150 -6.73 3.04 -12.10
N LYS A 151 -6.12 3.70 -13.10
CA LYS A 151 -6.83 4.59 -14.04
C LYS A 151 -7.93 3.86 -14.81
N ARG A 152 -7.67 2.62 -15.27
CA ARG A 152 -8.68 1.78 -15.92
C ARG A 152 -9.88 1.47 -15.02
N ARG A 153 -9.65 1.21 -13.73
CA ARG A 153 -10.74 0.96 -12.77
C ARG A 153 -11.57 2.21 -12.50
N CYS A 154 -10.95 3.38 -12.42
CA CYS A 154 -11.67 4.65 -12.23
C CYS A 154 -12.59 4.98 -13.42
N THR A 155 -12.25 4.55 -14.64
CA THR A 155 -13.12 4.73 -15.81
C THR A 155 -14.25 3.69 -15.91
N MET A 156 -14.26 2.68 -15.04
CA MET A 156 -15.22 1.58 -15.11
C MET A 156 -16.34 1.83 -14.10
N VAL A 157 -17.41 2.49 -14.54
CA VAL A 157 -18.62 2.70 -13.74
C VAL A 157 -19.35 1.38 -13.46
N GLN A 158 -19.72 1.18 -12.20
CA GLN A 158 -20.54 0.06 -11.77
C GLN A 158 -21.93 0.17 -12.39
N ARG A 159 -22.42 -0.90 -13.03
CA ARG A 159 -23.79 -0.93 -13.57
C ARG A 159 -24.79 -0.79 -12.43
N LYS A 160 -25.85 0.00 -12.65
CA LYS A 160 -26.91 0.17 -11.65
C LYS A 160 -27.66 -1.16 -11.51
N ILE A 161 -28.15 -1.47 -10.30
CA ILE A 161 -28.89 -2.72 -10.05
C ILE A 161 -30.12 -2.85 -10.98
N SER A 162 -30.71 -1.72 -11.38
CA SER A 162 -31.80 -1.63 -12.36
C SER A 162 -31.44 -2.21 -13.73
N ASP A 163 -30.17 -2.17 -14.12
CA ASP A 163 -29.71 -2.61 -15.44
C ASP A 163 -29.74 -4.15 -15.58
N TYR A 164 -29.97 -4.86 -14.47
CA TYR A 164 -30.07 -6.32 -14.42
C TYR A 164 -31.51 -6.84 -14.49
N PHE A 165 -32.52 -5.97 -14.38
CA PHE A 165 -33.92 -6.36 -14.44
C PHE A 165 -34.56 -5.86 -15.75
N PRO A 166 -35.00 -6.77 -16.65
CA PRO A 166 -35.72 -6.37 -17.85
C PRO A 166 -37.09 -5.77 -17.50
N GLN A 167 -37.49 -4.71 -18.24
CA GLN A 167 -38.80 -4.06 -18.16
C GLN A 167 -39.93 -4.98 -18.67
#